data_AF-A0A4Y9RZ61-F1
#
_entry.id   AF-A0A4Y9RZ61-F1
#
_cell.length_a   1.000
_cell.length_b   1.000
_cell.length_c   1.000
_cell.angle_alpha   90.00
_cell.angle_beta   90.00
_cell.angle_gamma   90.00
#
_symmetry.space_group_name_H-M   'P 1'
#
loop_
_entity.id
_entity.type
_entity.pdbx_description
1 polymer ?
#
loop_
_entity_poly.entity_id
_entity_poly.type
_entity_poly.pdbx_seq_one_letter_code
_entity_poly.pdbx_strand_id
1 'polypeptide(L)'
;MRLPLIPHPTSPHAGLTLEVEARRAGRVLSLEYVLAGPVERVLWPQAAARVQTDGLWQATCFEAFVRTAGGYVEYNLSPSGAWAAYRFDGYREGMRGLEIAPPFIVTRMAQGRFVLTVDVELPEDAVAATGLTAVIEGLDGAIAYWALGHPSDKPDFHHPDSFAAVL
;
A
#
# COMPACT_ATOMS: atom_id res chain seq x y z
N MET A 1 -1.99 15.17 3.16
CA MET A 1 -3.05 14.90 4.14
C MET A 1 -2.68 13.66 4.93
N ARG A 2 -2.95 13.60 6.24
CA ARG A 2 -2.69 12.43 7.08
C ARG A 2 -3.99 11.69 7.33
N LEU A 3 -4.01 10.39 7.08
CA LEU A 3 -5.19 9.54 7.09
C LEU A 3 -4.91 8.26 7.92
N PRO A 4 -5.79 7.87 8.85
CA PRO A 4 -5.68 6.57 9.50
C PRO A 4 -6.05 5.45 8.52
N LEU A 5 -5.36 4.32 8.60
CA LEU A 5 -5.82 3.07 7.98
C LEU A 5 -6.52 2.23 9.05
N ILE A 6 -7.67 1.67 8.68
CA ILE A 6 -8.53 0.89 9.56
C ILE A 6 -8.22 -0.58 9.31
N PRO A 7 -8.00 -1.40 10.36
CA PRO A 7 -7.82 -2.82 10.18
C PRO A 7 -9.15 -3.47 9.77
N HIS A 8 -9.09 -4.46 8.88
CA HIS A 8 -10.27 -5.20 8.46
C HIS A 8 -10.87 -5.93 9.68
N PRO A 9 -12.20 -5.92 9.88
CA PRO A 9 -12.85 -6.45 11.09
C PRO A 9 -12.54 -7.92 11.40
N THR A 10 -12.22 -8.72 10.38
CA THR A 10 -11.91 -10.14 10.51
C THR A 10 -10.43 -10.44 10.73
N SER A 11 -9.57 -9.41 10.75
CA SER A 11 -8.11 -9.59 10.85
C SER A 11 -7.56 -9.12 12.20
N PRO A 12 -6.72 -9.92 12.88
CA PRO A 12 -6.13 -9.52 14.15
C PRO A 12 -5.01 -8.50 13.91
N HIS A 13 -5.14 -7.30 14.47
CA HIS A 13 -4.13 -6.23 14.32
C HIS A 13 -3.15 -6.14 15.50
N ALA A 14 -3.31 -6.99 16.53
CA ALA A 14 -2.35 -7.18 17.63
C ALA A 14 -1.86 -5.88 18.33
N GLY A 15 -2.71 -4.85 18.43
CA GLY A 15 -2.35 -3.58 19.07
C GLY A 15 -1.48 -2.65 18.20
N LEU A 16 -1.32 -2.96 16.92
CA LEU A 16 -0.75 -2.05 15.94
C LEU A 16 -1.75 -0.95 15.57
N THR A 17 -1.24 0.20 15.14
CA THR A 17 -2.00 1.27 14.49
C THR A 17 -1.25 1.72 13.25
N LEU A 18 -1.98 2.10 12.20
CA LEU A 18 -1.38 2.50 10.94
C LEU A 18 -2.01 3.80 10.44
N GLU A 19 -1.16 4.74 10.03
CA GLU A 19 -1.56 5.96 9.34
C GLU A 19 -0.66 6.20 8.12
N VAL A 20 -1.15 7.00 7.19
CA VAL A 20 -0.42 7.40 5.99
C VAL A 20 -0.56 8.89 5.78
N GLU A 21 0.57 9.56 5.56
CA GLU A 21 0.58 10.90 4.99
C GLU A 21 0.75 10.79 3.47
N ALA A 22 -0.22 11.35 2.74
CA ALA A 22 -0.24 11.32 1.28
C ALA A 22 -0.31 12.74 0.70
N ARG A 23 0.49 13.02 -0.33
CA ARG A 23 0.49 14.29 -1.06
C ARG A 23 0.66 14.04 -2.54
N ARG A 24 -0.21 14.62 -3.34
CA ARG A 24 -0.05 14.66 -4.79
C ARG A 24 0.49 16.02 -5.24
N ALA A 25 1.48 16.00 -6.13
CA ALA A 25 1.99 17.17 -6.82
C ALA A 25 2.15 16.85 -8.31
N GLY A 26 1.16 17.24 -9.12
CA GLY A 26 1.08 16.84 -10.53
C GLY A 26 0.99 15.31 -10.66
N ARG A 27 2.03 14.70 -11.24
CA ARG A 27 2.17 13.25 -11.41
C ARG A 27 2.90 12.55 -10.27
N VAL A 28 3.40 13.26 -9.26
CA VAL A 28 4.11 12.62 -8.14
C VAL A 28 3.13 12.39 -7.01
N LEU A 29 3.03 11.14 -6.55
CA LEU A 29 2.36 10.76 -5.31
C LEU A 29 3.41 10.44 -4.26
N SER A 30 3.51 11.29 -3.25
CA SER A 30 4.37 11.10 -2.07
C SER A 30 3.58 10.42 -0.96
N LEU A 31 4.14 9.35 -0.39
CA LEU A 31 3.54 8.55 0.67
C LEU A 31 4.52 8.38 1.84
N GLU A 32 4.03 8.57 3.07
CA GLU A 32 4.70 8.18 4.31
C GLU A 32 3.75 7.33 5.14
N TYR A 33 3.97 6.02 5.17
CA TYR A 33 3.26 5.10 6.06
C TYR A 33 3.95 5.04 7.42
N VAL A 34 3.18 5.14 8.49
CA VAL A 34 3.66 5.03 9.87
C VAL A 34 2.90 3.93 10.58
N LEU A 35 3.58 2.82 10.82
CA LEU A 35 3.09 1.73 11.66
C LEU A 35 3.63 1.92 13.08
N ALA A 36 2.74 1.93 14.07
CA ALA A 36 3.10 2.06 15.48
C ALA A 36 2.50 0.92 16.32
N GLY A 37 3.05 0.67 17.50
CA GLY A 37 2.67 -0.45 18.37
C GLY A 37 3.78 -1.50 18.41
N PRO A 38 3.48 -2.80 18.61
CA PRO A 38 4.51 -3.84 18.74
C PRO A 38 5.10 -4.26 17.37
N VAL A 39 5.73 -3.32 16.66
CA VAL A 39 6.29 -3.51 15.30
C VAL A 39 7.40 -4.57 15.23
N GLU A 40 8.01 -4.90 16.37
CA GLU A 40 9.00 -5.97 16.52
C GLU A 40 8.37 -7.37 16.37
N ARG A 41 7.03 -7.46 16.39
CA ARG A 41 6.27 -8.69 16.14
C ARG A 41 5.82 -8.86 14.69
N VAL A 42 6.16 -7.91 13.82
CA VAL A 42 5.88 -8.01 12.38
C VAL A 42 6.97 -8.86 11.70
N LEU A 43 6.56 -9.73 10.79
CA LEU A 43 7.45 -10.45 9.89
C LEU A 43 7.87 -9.51 8.75
N TRP A 44 9.06 -8.95 8.88
CA TRP A 44 9.63 -8.03 7.89
C TRP A 44 10.28 -8.82 6.73
N PRO A 45 10.00 -8.46 5.47
CA PRO A 45 10.61 -9.12 4.33
C PRO A 45 12.12 -8.87 4.29
N GLN A 46 12.88 -9.87 3.82
CA GLN A 46 14.33 -9.73 3.66
C GLN A 46 14.64 -8.62 2.66
N ALA A 47 15.64 -7.78 3.00
CA ALA A 47 16.12 -6.73 2.11
C ALA A 47 16.45 -7.26 0.71
N ALA A 48 16.01 -6.54 -0.32
CA ALA A 48 16.14 -6.89 -1.72
C ALA A 48 16.78 -5.72 -2.48
N ALA A 49 17.27 -6.02 -3.69
CA ALA A 49 17.57 -4.97 -4.64
C ALA A 49 16.27 -4.23 -5.04
N ARG A 50 16.39 -3.01 -5.56
CA ARG A 50 15.27 -2.23 -6.10
C ARG A 50 14.79 -2.81 -7.43
N VAL A 51 14.11 -3.94 -7.36
CA VAL A 51 13.65 -4.73 -8.50
C VAL A 51 12.13 -4.82 -8.51
N GLN A 52 11.56 -4.89 -9.71
CA GLN A 52 10.15 -5.18 -9.87
C GLN A 52 9.90 -6.65 -9.52
N THR A 53 8.94 -6.96 -8.65
CA THR A 53 8.70 -8.33 -8.15
C THR A 53 7.21 -8.59 -7.98
N ASP A 54 6.71 -9.67 -8.57
CA ASP A 54 5.31 -10.08 -8.44
C ASP A 54 5.02 -10.73 -7.07
N GLY A 55 3.77 -10.66 -6.62
CA GLY A 55 3.32 -11.34 -5.41
C GLY A 55 3.73 -10.70 -4.07
N LEU A 56 4.14 -9.43 -4.06
CA LEU A 56 4.56 -8.73 -2.83
C LEU A 56 3.45 -8.63 -1.78
N TRP A 57 2.18 -8.56 -2.22
CA TRP A 57 0.99 -8.51 -1.36
C TRP A 57 0.76 -9.78 -0.52
N GLN A 58 1.54 -10.85 -0.72
CA GLN A 58 1.43 -12.09 0.05
C GLN A 58 2.14 -12.02 1.42
N ALA A 59 2.93 -10.98 1.66
CA ALA A 59 3.65 -10.72 2.90
C ALA A 59 3.46 -9.26 3.33
N THR A 60 4.22 -8.80 4.33
CA THR A 60 4.20 -7.39 4.76
C THR A 60 4.50 -6.43 3.59
N CYS A 61 3.51 -5.67 3.16
CA CYS A 61 3.55 -4.78 2.00
C CYS A 61 2.65 -3.55 2.22
N PHE A 62 3.05 -2.40 1.68
CA PHE A 62 2.25 -1.17 1.69
C PHE A 62 1.82 -0.88 0.26
N GLU A 63 0.62 -0.35 0.06
CA GLU A 63 0.08 -0.24 -1.30
C GLU A 63 -0.73 1.04 -1.52
N ALA A 64 -0.73 1.48 -2.77
CA ALA A 64 -1.52 2.60 -3.25
C ALA A 64 -2.26 2.21 -4.52
N PHE A 65 -3.55 2.55 -4.57
CA PHE A 65 -4.44 2.35 -5.69
C PHE A 65 -4.90 3.71 -6.17
N VAL A 66 -4.71 4.03 -7.45
CA VAL A 66 -5.08 5.34 -7.99
C VAL A 66 -5.97 5.13 -9.20
N ARG A 67 -7.19 5.69 -9.15
CA ARG A 67 -8.10 5.62 -10.29
C ARG A 67 -7.48 6.31 -11.50
N THR A 68 -7.81 5.82 -12.68
CA THR A 68 -7.49 6.45 -13.95
C THR A 68 -8.76 6.63 -14.78
N ALA A 69 -8.68 7.34 -15.90
CA ALA A 69 -9.81 7.52 -16.81
C ALA A 69 -10.37 6.19 -17.37
N GLY A 70 -9.54 5.14 -17.44
CA GLY A 70 -9.89 3.84 -18.02
C GLY A 70 -9.79 2.66 -17.05
N GLY A 71 -9.73 2.90 -15.74
CA GLY A 71 -9.58 1.85 -14.73
C GLY A 71 -8.85 2.35 -13.49
N TYR A 72 -7.79 1.66 -13.08
CA TYR A 72 -6.90 2.11 -12.01
C TYR A 72 -5.49 1.52 -12.14
N VAL A 73 -4.55 2.11 -11.41
CA VAL A 73 -3.21 1.56 -11.20
C VAL A 73 -3.02 1.19 -9.74
N GLU A 74 -2.18 0.20 -9.52
CA GLU A 74 -1.80 -0.32 -8.21
C GLU A 74 -0.28 -0.23 -8.08
N TYR A 75 0.19 0.18 -6.91
CA TYR A 75 1.59 0.18 -6.52
C TYR A 75 1.75 -0.66 -5.26
N ASN A 76 2.61 -1.66 -5.33
CA ASN A 76 2.98 -2.55 -4.24
C ASN A 76 4.39 -2.18 -3.78
N LEU A 77 4.55 -1.84 -2.51
CA LEU A 77 5.73 -1.16 -1.95
C LEU A 77 6.24 -1.96 -0.76
N SER A 78 7.19 -2.87 -0.99
CA SER A 78 7.71 -3.74 0.06
C SER A 78 8.77 -3.03 0.91
N PRO A 79 8.78 -3.23 2.24
CA PRO A 79 9.88 -2.83 3.10
C PRO A 79 11.25 -3.37 2.67
N SER A 80 11.30 -4.43 1.85
CA SER A 80 12.57 -4.95 1.31
C SER A 80 13.24 -4.01 0.31
N GLY A 81 12.51 -3.05 -0.25
CA GLY A 81 12.93 -2.23 -1.39
C GLY A 81 12.48 -2.79 -2.75
N ALA A 82 11.94 -4.00 -2.80
CA ALA A 82 11.24 -4.51 -3.98
C ALA A 82 9.90 -3.78 -4.16
N TRP A 83 9.45 -3.69 -5.41
CA TRP A 83 8.21 -2.99 -5.75
C TRP A 83 7.48 -3.70 -6.88
N ALA A 84 6.20 -3.41 -7.05
CA ALA A 84 5.48 -3.71 -8.28
C ALA A 84 4.51 -2.59 -8.61
N ALA A 85 4.18 -2.49 -9.89
CA ALA A 85 3.14 -1.60 -10.36
C ALA A 85 2.32 -2.33 -11.41
N TYR A 86 1.00 -2.19 -11.31
CA TYR A 86 0.05 -2.83 -12.20
C TYR A 86 -0.96 -1.80 -12.71
N ARG A 87 -1.51 -2.08 -13.89
CA ARG A 87 -2.67 -1.40 -14.44
C ARG A 87 -3.82 -2.41 -14.57
N PHE A 88 -5.02 -1.91 -14.31
CA PHE A 88 -6.27 -2.61 -14.46
C PHE A 88 -7.22 -1.79 -15.33
N ASP A 89 -8.05 -2.47 -16.12
CA ASP A 89 -9.09 -1.86 -16.95
C ASP A 89 -10.41 -1.69 -16.19
N GLY A 90 -10.55 -2.41 -15.08
CA GLY A 90 -11.76 -2.45 -14.26
C GLY A 90 -11.53 -3.24 -12.97
N TYR A 91 -12.59 -3.45 -12.19
CA TYR A 91 -12.50 -4.17 -10.91
C TYR A 91 -11.94 -5.59 -11.12
N ARG A 92 -10.67 -5.81 -10.73
CA ARG A 92 -9.91 -7.05 -10.93
C ARG A 92 -9.85 -7.54 -12.39
N GLU A 93 -9.96 -6.62 -13.35
CA GLU A 93 -9.95 -6.92 -14.77
C GLU A 93 -8.71 -6.34 -15.46
N GLY A 94 -8.15 -7.08 -16.41
CA GLY A 94 -7.09 -6.58 -17.30
C GLY A 94 -5.74 -6.33 -16.62
N MET A 95 -5.44 -7.02 -15.51
CA MET A 95 -4.17 -6.87 -14.78
C MET A 95 -2.97 -7.05 -15.71
N ARG A 96 -2.11 -6.03 -15.76
CA ARG A 96 -0.85 -6.04 -16.50
C ARG A 96 0.20 -5.21 -15.78
N GLY A 97 1.47 -5.57 -15.95
CA GLY A 97 2.57 -4.78 -15.40
C GLY A 97 2.54 -3.35 -15.96
N LEU A 98 2.78 -2.39 -15.07
CA LEU A 98 2.99 -0.99 -15.41
C LEU A 98 4.48 -0.68 -15.28
N GLU A 99 5.09 -0.20 -16.36
CA GLU A 99 6.47 0.27 -16.33
C GLU A 99 6.51 1.67 -15.71
N ILE A 100 7.33 1.82 -14.67
CA ILE A 100 7.64 3.10 -14.02
C ILE A 100 9.13 3.17 -13.71
N ALA A 101 9.62 4.38 -13.45
CA ALA A 101 10.94 4.54 -12.84
C ALA A 101 10.97 3.80 -11.48
N PRO A 102 11.98 2.96 -11.21
CA PRO A 102 12.05 2.22 -9.95
C PRO A 102 12.02 3.18 -8.74
N PRO A 103 10.99 3.12 -7.88
CA PRO A 103 10.84 4.05 -6.77
C PRO A 103 11.91 3.83 -5.70
N PHE A 104 12.31 4.90 -5.03
CA PHE A 104 13.24 4.81 -3.90
C PHE A 104 12.44 4.67 -2.61
N ILE A 105 12.35 3.45 -2.07
CA ILE A 105 11.68 3.16 -0.81
C ILE A 105 12.67 3.36 0.33
N VAL A 106 12.32 4.22 1.29
CA VAL A 106 13.12 4.48 2.49
C VAL A 106 12.37 3.97 3.70
N THR A 107 12.98 3.05 4.45
CA THR A 107 12.42 2.53 5.70
C THR A 107 13.20 3.03 6.91
N ARG A 108 12.50 3.32 8.01
CA ARG A 108 13.11 3.62 9.30
C ARG A 108 12.44 2.77 10.37
N MET A 109 13.24 2.04 11.14
CA MET A 109 12.80 1.25 12.28
C MET A 109 13.29 1.90 13.57
N ALA A 110 12.39 2.05 14.54
CA ALA A 110 12.67 2.44 15.91
C ALA A 110 11.80 1.61 16.86
N GLN A 111 12.06 1.69 18.16
CA GLN A 111 11.28 0.97 19.15
C GLN A 111 9.79 1.35 19.04
N GLY A 112 8.95 0.35 18.79
CA GLY A 112 7.51 0.50 18.66
C GLY A 112 7.02 1.29 17.44
N ARG A 113 7.90 1.58 16.46
CA ARG A 113 7.56 2.39 15.29
C ARG A 113 8.35 2.01 14.04
N PHE A 114 7.63 1.83 12.95
CA PHE A 114 8.17 1.66 11.61
C PHE A 114 7.62 2.75 10.68
N VAL A 115 8.48 3.27 9.81
CA VAL A 115 8.11 4.27 8.79
C VAL A 115 8.59 3.80 7.42
N LEU A 116 7.73 3.87 6.42
CA LEU A 116 8.06 3.69 5.01
C LEU A 116 7.72 4.97 4.25
N THR A 117 8.69 5.54 3.55
CA THR A 117 8.51 6.72 2.70
C THR A 117 8.86 6.39 1.26
N VAL A 118 8.03 6.85 0.32
CA VAL A 118 8.25 6.65 -1.11
C VAL A 118 7.55 7.71 -1.95
N ASP A 119 8.15 8.03 -3.09
CA ASP A 119 7.52 8.76 -4.18
C ASP A 119 7.30 7.81 -5.36
N VAL A 120 6.09 7.83 -5.93
CA VAL A 120 5.76 7.11 -7.18
C VAL A 120 5.25 8.07 -8.23
N GLU A 121 5.55 7.75 -9.50
CA GLU A 121 5.01 8.48 -10.63
C GLU A 121 3.67 7.90 -11.07
N LEU A 122 2.66 8.75 -11.11
CA LEU A 122 1.31 8.48 -11.58
C LEU A 122 1.24 8.58 -13.11
N PRO A 123 0.44 7.75 -13.78
CA PRO A 123 0.22 7.87 -15.22
C PRO A 123 -0.55 9.16 -15.58
N GLU A 124 -0.58 9.51 -16.87
CA GLU A 124 -1.13 10.81 -17.33
C GLU A 124 -2.63 10.89 -17.09
N ASP A 125 -3.29 9.74 -17.16
CA ASP A 125 -4.73 9.56 -16.98
C ASP A 125 -5.15 9.36 -15.53
N ALA A 126 -4.24 9.50 -14.55
CA ALA A 126 -4.55 9.37 -13.13
C ALA A 126 -5.49 10.47 -12.63
N VAL A 127 -6.59 10.08 -11.99
CA VAL A 127 -7.53 11.00 -11.33
C VAL A 127 -7.28 11.02 -9.81
N ALA A 128 -8.02 11.85 -9.07
CA ALA A 128 -7.72 12.13 -7.65
C ALA A 128 -8.09 10.98 -6.69
N ALA A 129 -9.06 10.14 -7.05
CA ALA A 129 -9.56 9.08 -6.19
C ALA A 129 -8.49 8.00 -5.93
N THR A 130 -8.16 7.81 -4.64
CA THR A 130 -7.03 7.01 -4.19
C THR A 130 -7.44 6.08 -3.05
N GLY A 131 -7.03 4.81 -3.13
CA GLY A 131 -7.03 3.84 -2.04
C GLY A 131 -5.62 3.71 -1.47
N LEU A 132 -5.48 3.70 -0.15
CA LEU A 132 -4.20 3.48 0.54
C LEU A 132 -4.37 2.32 1.50
N THR A 133 -3.49 1.33 1.41
CA THR A 133 -3.65 0.06 2.11
C THR A 133 -2.31 -0.48 2.62
N ALA A 134 -2.39 -1.50 3.45
CA ALA A 134 -1.25 -2.34 3.79
C ALA A 134 -1.70 -3.76 4.14
N VAL A 135 -0.85 -4.72 3.82
CA VAL A 135 -0.88 -6.08 4.34
C VAL A 135 0.25 -6.17 5.37
N ILE A 136 -0.04 -6.61 6.60
CA ILE A 136 0.96 -6.77 7.66
C ILE A 136 0.91 -8.22 8.13
N GLU A 137 2.04 -8.92 7.99
CA GLU A 137 2.20 -10.29 8.46
C GLU A 137 2.89 -10.29 9.84
N GLY A 138 2.34 -11.01 10.81
CA GLY A 138 2.93 -11.21 12.12
C GLY A 138 3.92 -12.38 12.15
N LEU A 139 4.84 -12.38 13.12
CA LEU A 139 5.74 -13.52 13.37
C LEU A 139 5.00 -14.81 13.77
N ASP A 140 3.74 -14.71 14.18
CA ASP A 140 2.82 -15.83 14.45
C ASP A 140 2.08 -16.33 13.19
N GLY A 141 2.35 -15.74 12.03
CA GLY A 141 1.72 -16.05 10.74
C GLY A 141 0.34 -15.42 10.55
N ALA A 142 -0.15 -14.61 11.49
CA ALA A 142 -1.40 -13.89 11.31
C ALA A 142 -1.24 -12.73 10.31
N ILE A 143 -2.24 -12.52 9.46
CA ILE A 143 -2.24 -11.43 8.48
C ILE A 143 -3.30 -10.39 8.85
N ALA A 144 -2.88 -9.13 8.94
CA ALA A 144 -3.72 -7.97 9.13
C ALA A 144 -3.84 -7.17 7.83
N TYR A 145 -5.08 -6.82 7.45
CA TYR A 145 -5.37 -6.05 6.25
C TYR A 145 -5.83 -4.66 6.64
N TRP A 146 -5.20 -3.63 6.11
CA TRP A 146 -5.45 -2.24 6.47
C TRP A 146 -5.84 -1.45 5.24
N ALA A 147 -6.87 -0.61 5.35
CA ALA A 147 -7.30 0.26 4.26
C ALA A 147 -7.96 1.53 4.79
N LEU A 148 -8.14 2.53 3.93
CA LEU A 148 -8.96 3.71 4.25
C LEU A 148 -10.43 3.35 4.54
N GLY A 149 -10.92 2.27 3.94
CA GLY A 149 -12.25 1.70 4.17
C GLY A 149 -12.36 0.28 3.62
N HIS A 150 -13.27 -0.50 4.19
CA HIS A 150 -13.53 -1.89 3.81
C HIS A 150 -14.99 -2.03 3.35
N PRO A 151 -15.28 -1.90 2.05
CA PRO A 151 -16.64 -1.89 1.53
C PRO A 151 -17.27 -3.29 1.37
N SER A 152 -16.51 -4.36 1.62
CA SER A 152 -16.96 -5.75 1.49
C SER A 152 -16.63 -6.55 2.75
N ASP A 153 -17.26 -7.72 2.90
CA ASP A 153 -16.97 -8.66 4.00
C ASP A 153 -15.56 -9.28 3.93
N LYS A 154 -14.90 -9.14 2.78
CA LYS A 154 -13.52 -9.60 2.54
C LYS A 154 -12.58 -8.40 2.47
N PRO A 155 -11.29 -8.57 2.79
CA PRO A 155 -10.27 -7.54 2.56
C PRO A 155 -10.05 -7.38 1.05
N ASP A 156 -10.87 -6.52 0.43
CA ASP A 156 -10.88 -6.29 -1.01
C ASP A 156 -10.49 -4.85 -1.34
N PHE A 157 -9.18 -4.64 -1.46
CA PHE A 157 -8.60 -3.33 -1.78
C PHE A 157 -8.94 -2.85 -3.18
N HIS A 158 -9.28 -3.77 -4.10
CA HIS A 158 -9.66 -3.45 -5.48
C HIS A 158 -11.11 -2.99 -5.61
N HIS A 159 -11.93 -3.13 -4.56
CA HIS A 159 -13.31 -2.67 -4.61
C HIS A 159 -13.34 -1.16 -4.92
N PRO A 160 -14.18 -0.69 -5.86
CA PRO A 160 -14.22 0.72 -6.27
C PRO A 160 -14.39 1.72 -5.11
N ASP A 161 -15.12 1.32 -4.07
CA ASP A 161 -15.38 2.15 -2.88
C ASP A 161 -14.23 2.14 -1.84
N SER A 162 -13.20 1.30 -2.03
CA SER A 162 -11.96 1.33 -1.23
C SER A 162 -11.08 2.56 -1.55
N PHE A 163 -11.38 3.27 -2.65
CA PHE A 163 -10.66 4.44 -3.15
C PHE A 163 -11.18 5.71 -2.45
N ALA A 164 -11.09 5.74 -1.12
CA ALA A 164 -11.82 6.64 -0.25
C ALA A 164 -11.15 8.02 0.01
N ALA A 165 -9.98 8.28 -0.59
CA ALA A 165 -9.31 9.60 -0.51
C ALA A 165 -9.35 10.33 -1.86
N VAL A 166 -9.35 11.67 -1.80
CA VAL A 166 -9.19 12.56 -2.98
C VAL A 166 -7.90 13.35 -2.79
N LEU A 167 -6.90 13.08 -3.64
CA LEU A 167 -5.54 13.65 -3.58
C LEU A 167 -5.19 14.51 -4.80
#